data_AF-A0A2N1Q1E3-F1
#
_entry.id   AF-A0A2N1Q1E3-F1
#
_cell.length_a   1.000
_cell.length_b   1.000
_cell.length_c   1.000
_cell.angle_alpha   90.00
_cell.angle_beta   90.00
_cell.angle_gamma   90.00
#
_symmetry.space_group_name_H-M   'P 1'
#
loop_
_entity.id
_entity.type
_entity.pdbx_description
1 polymer ?
#
loop_
_entity_poly.entity_id
_entity_poly.type
_entity_poly.pdbx_seq_one_letter_code
_entity_poly.pdbx_strand_id
1 'polypeptide(L)'
;MSMKNNLKRIRIANNVTQSDLRKKLHINEASLSRMENGNQRITDEQIIAFADFFDVSTDYLLGREWHDPETTVYKTVDFNIKDVYKKLQAYSKTELIELRGAIDFILETKFTPGDNGQLIKNKIDELIKTK
;
A
#
# COMPACT_ATOMS: atom_id res chain seq x y z
N MET A 1 10.78 14.50 -20.44
CA MET A 1 9.73 13.59 -19.94
C MET A 1 10.12 13.21 -18.53
N SER A 2 9.36 13.64 -17.53
CA SER A 2 9.76 13.41 -16.13
C SER A 2 9.30 12.04 -15.66
N MET A 3 10.17 11.38 -14.90
CA MET A 3 9.98 10.02 -14.41
C MET A 3 8.91 10.02 -13.30
N LYS A 4 7.89 9.15 -13.43
CA LYS A 4 6.95 8.88 -12.33
C LYS A 4 7.72 8.28 -11.16
N ASN A 5 7.44 8.74 -9.93
CA ASN A 5 8.00 8.21 -8.69
C ASN A 5 6.87 8.03 -7.65
N ASN A 6 7.15 7.26 -6.60
CA ASN A 6 6.19 6.94 -5.54
C ASN A 6 6.32 7.83 -4.29
N LEU A 7 7.16 8.87 -4.29
CA LEU A 7 7.51 9.65 -3.09
C LEU A 7 6.28 10.18 -2.35
N LYS A 8 5.33 10.79 -3.07
CA LYS A 8 4.09 11.31 -2.48
C LYS A 8 3.24 10.22 -1.85
N ARG A 9 3.13 9.06 -2.53
CA ARG A 9 2.37 7.90 -2.08
C ARG A 9 2.96 7.34 -0.79
N ILE A 10 4.28 7.14 -0.77
CA ILE A 10 5.04 6.65 0.38
C ILE A 10 4.88 7.59 1.57
N ARG A 11 5.01 8.90 1.34
CA ARG A 11 4.86 9.92 2.37
C ARG A 11 3.46 9.87 3.02
N ILE A 12 2.40 9.83 2.20
CA ILE A 12 1.02 9.78 2.70
C ILE A 12 0.74 8.48 3.46
N ALA A 13 1.22 7.34 2.95
CA ALA A 13 1.06 6.04 3.60
C ALA A 13 1.71 5.99 4.99
N ASN A 14 2.82 6.71 5.18
CA ASN A 14 3.51 6.83 6.47
C ASN A 14 2.97 7.97 7.36
N ASN A 15 1.85 8.61 7.00
CA ASN A 15 1.27 9.75 7.72
C ASN A 15 2.24 10.94 7.93
N VAL A 16 3.20 11.12 7.04
CA VAL A 16 4.19 12.20 7.12
C VAL A 16 3.68 13.41 6.32
N THR A 17 3.73 14.63 6.86
CA THR A 17 3.38 15.83 6.08
C THR A 17 4.56 16.29 5.21
N GLN A 18 4.32 17.08 4.16
CA GLN A 18 5.41 17.72 3.41
C GLN A 18 6.28 18.61 4.33
N SER A 19 5.67 19.22 5.34
CA SER A 19 6.36 20.06 6.32
C SER A 19 7.31 19.25 7.22
N ASP A 20 6.92 18.04 7.60
CA ASP A 20 7.77 17.18 8.44
C ASP A 20 8.94 16.63 7.63
N LEU A 21 8.65 16.12 6.41
CA LEU A 21 9.68 15.56 5.53
C LEU A 21 10.72 16.61 5.15
N ARG A 22 10.28 17.83 4.80
CA ARG A 22 11.19 18.91 4.41
C ARG A 22 12.09 19.35 5.56
N LYS A 23 11.57 19.37 6.79
CA LYS A 23 12.35 19.72 8.00
C LYS A 23 13.37 18.64 8.30
N LYS A 24 12.97 17.37 8.21
CA LYS A 24 13.83 16.23 8.54
C LYS A 24 14.96 16.02 7.55
N LEU A 25 14.71 16.26 6.26
CA LEU A 25 15.68 16.06 5.19
C LEU A 25 16.28 17.37 4.66
N HIS A 26 16.00 18.51 5.31
CA HIS A 26 16.48 19.83 4.93
C HIS A 26 16.20 20.22 3.46
N ILE A 27 15.00 19.88 2.97
CA ILE A 27 14.57 20.13 1.60
C ILE A 27 13.72 21.40 1.54
N ASN A 28 13.82 22.16 0.46
CA ASN A 28 12.92 23.29 0.22
C ASN A 28 11.49 22.79 -0.11
N GLU A 29 10.46 23.45 0.44
CA GLU A 29 9.06 23.06 0.24
C GLU A 29 8.63 23.01 -1.24
N ALA A 30 9.00 24.01 -2.03
CA ALA A 30 8.69 24.04 -3.45
C ALA A 30 9.44 22.94 -4.21
N SER A 31 10.67 22.61 -3.78
CA SER A 31 11.45 21.49 -4.32
C SER A 31 10.74 20.16 -4.04
N LEU A 32 10.34 19.90 -2.80
CA LEU A 32 9.63 18.68 -2.43
C LEU A 32 8.31 18.52 -3.19
N SER A 33 7.52 19.60 -3.28
CA SER A 33 6.27 19.58 -4.03
C SER A 33 6.49 19.29 -5.52
N ARG A 34 7.50 19.90 -6.16
CA ARG A 34 7.82 19.59 -7.56
C ARG A 34 8.32 18.16 -7.73
N MET A 35 9.13 17.63 -6.82
CA MET A 35 9.59 16.23 -6.87
C MET A 35 8.42 15.25 -6.76
N GLU A 36 7.52 15.47 -5.80
CA GLU A 36 6.32 14.64 -5.59
C GLU A 36 5.36 14.64 -6.78
N ASN A 37 5.29 15.75 -7.50
CA ASN A 37 4.43 15.88 -8.69
C ASN A 37 5.18 15.52 -9.99
N GLY A 38 6.44 15.08 -9.91
CA GLY A 38 7.25 14.77 -11.08
C GLY A 38 7.61 16.01 -11.91
N ASN A 39 7.52 17.22 -11.38
CA ASN A 39 7.94 18.44 -12.07
C ASN A 39 9.44 18.75 -11.85
N GLN A 40 10.11 17.98 -10.99
CA GLN A 40 11.54 18.09 -10.73
C GLN A 40 12.12 16.68 -10.56
N ARG A 41 13.30 16.44 -11.13
CA ARG A 41 14.04 15.19 -10.94
C ARG A 41 14.56 15.12 -9.50
N ILE A 42 14.50 13.92 -8.93
CA ILE A 42 15.12 13.60 -7.64
C ILE A 42 16.57 13.17 -7.91
N THR A 43 17.53 13.73 -7.17
CA THR A 43 18.95 13.34 -7.29
C THR A 43 19.19 11.99 -6.63
N ASP A 44 20.34 11.38 -6.93
CA ASP A 44 20.68 10.07 -6.37
C ASP A 44 20.82 10.13 -4.84
N GLU A 45 21.38 11.23 -4.31
CA GLU A 45 21.49 11.46 -2.87
C GLU A 45 20.12 11.63 -2.21
N GLN A 46 19.20 12.31 -2.87
CA GLN A 46 17.82 12.47 -2.38
C GLN A 46 17.07 11.14 -2.43
N ILE A 47 17.27 10.33 -3.47
CA ILE A 47 16.68 8.99 -3.60
C ILE A 47 17.11 8.13 -2.41
N ILE A 48 18.40 8.10 -2.09
CA ILE A 48 18.95 7.36 -0.94
C ILE A 48 18.34 7.90 0.36
N ALA A 49 18.36 9.23 0.57
CA ALA A 49 17.82 9.84 1.77
C ALA A 49 16.32 9.55 1.98
N PHE A 50 15.51 9.55 0.91
CA PHE A 50 14.10 9.18 0.99
C PHE A 50 13.92 7.68 1.26
N ALA A 51 14.69 6.83 0.58
CA ALA A 51 14.65 5.38 0.75
C ALA A 51 14.96 5.00 2.22
N ASP A 52 16.03 5.56 2.77
CA ASP A 52 16.45 5.34 4.15
C ASP A 52 15.42 5.90 5.15
N PHE A 53 14.90 7.12 4.91
CA PHE A 53 13.92 7.74 5.80
C PHE A 53 12.63 6.92 5.92
N PHE A 54 12.19 6.30 4.81
CA PHE A 54 10.95 5.53 4.76
C PHE A 54 11.14 4.01 4.90
N ASP A 55 12.38 3.53 5.07
CA ASP A 55 12.74 2.11 5.08
C ASP A 55 12.21 1.32 3.86
N VAL A 56 12.53 1.82 2.66
CA VAL A 56 12.13 1.23 1.38
C VAL A 56 13.29 1.11 0.41
N SER A 57 13.17 0.25 -0.60
CA SER A 57 14.16 0.20 -1.67
C SER A 57 14.07 1.43 -2.57
N THR A 58 15.18 1.79 -3.20
CA THR A 58 15.22 2.85 -4.23
C THR A 58 14.35 2.47 -5.43
N ASP A 59 14.24 1.19 -5.77
CA ASP A 59 13.33 0.72 -6.82
C ASP A 59 11.87 0.97 -6.46
N TYR A 60 11.46 0.74 -5.21
CA TYR A 60 10.11 1.08 -4.76
C TYR A 60 9.86 2.59 -4.85
N LEU A 61 10.80 3.40 -4.38
CA LEU A 61 10.72 4.87 -4.46
C LEU A 61 10.57 5.35 -5.90
N LEU A 62 11.34 4.78 -6.82
CA LEU A 62 11.37 5.15 -8.23
C LEU A 62 10.25 4.50 -9.06
N GLY A 63 9.37 3.71 -8.44
CA GLY A 63 8.28 3.02 -9.13
C GLY A 63 8.76 1.93 -10.10
N ARG A 64 9.91 1.32 -9.80
CA ARG A 64 10.54 0.24 -10.57
C ARG A 64 10.23 -1.15 -10.01
N GLU A 65 9.16 -1.30 -9.21
CA GLU A 65 8.75 -2.60 -8.69
C GLU A 65 8.54 -3.61 -9.84
N TRP A 66 9.50 -4.50 -10.01
CA TRP A 66 9.34 -5.73 -10.75
C TRP A 66 8.47 -6.65 -9.90
N HIS A 67 7.27 -6.97 -10.37
CA HIS A 67 6.39 -7.91 -9.69
C HIS A 67 6.89 -9.32 -10.01
N ASP A 68 7.73 -9.86 -9.13
CA ASP A 68 7.92 -11.31 -9.04
C ASP A 68 6.81 -11.90 -8.15
N PRO A 69 5.87 -12.67 -8.68
CA PRO A 69 4.83 -13.31 -7.88
C PRO A 69 5.39 -14.21 -6.76
N GLU A 70 6.60 -14.74 -6.91
CA GLU A 70 7.19 -15.72 -5.99
C GLU A 70 8.00 -15.08 -4.85
N THR A 71 8.54 -13.87 -5.05
CA THR A 71 9.31 -13.15 -4.02
C THR A 71 8.62 -11.89 -3.50
N THR A 72 7.37 -11.65 -3.88
CA THR A 72 6.55 -10.59 -3.27
C THR A 72 6.23 -10.99 -1.83
N VAL A 73 7.18 -10.75 -0.93
CA VAL A 73 6.84 -10.48 0.46
C VAL A 73 5.99 -9.22 0.38
N TYR A 74 4.67 -9.38 0.46
CA TYR A 74 3.83 -8.31 0.96
C TYR A 74 4.43 -7.99 2.34
N LYS A 75 5.43 -7.08 2.41
CA LYS A 75 5.84 -6.40 3.65
C LYS A 75 4.50 -6.04 4.22
N THR A 76 4.09 -6.70 5.31
CA THR A 76 2.73 -6.69 5.86
C THR A 76 2.20 -5.29 5.66
N VAL A 77 1.43 -5.09 4.59
CA VAL A 77 0.80 -3.79 4.38
C VAL A 77 -0.04 -3.73 5.63
N ASP A 78 0.22 -2.80 6.53
CA ASP A 78 -0.62 -2.58 7.71
C ASP A 78 -1.99 -2.17 7.17
N PHE A 79 -2.74 -3.16 6.70
CA PHE A 79 -4.04 -2.98 6.13
C PHE A 79 -4.97 -2.96 7.32
N ASN A 80 -5.64 -1.83 7.50
CA ASN A 80 -6.70 -1.78 8.47
C ASN A 80 -7.86 -2.62 7.92
N ILE A 81 -8.40 -3.52 8.75
CA ILE A 81 -9.63 -4.26 8.46
C ILE A 81 -10.74 -3.35 7.92
N LYS A 82 -10.84 -2.12 8.43
CA LYS A 82 -11.83 -1.13 7.97
C LYS A 82 -11.68 -0.78 6.49
N ASP A 83 -10.45 -0.68 6.00
CA ASP A 83 -10.18 -0.38 4.59
C ASP A 83 -10.53 -1.57 3.70
N VAL A 84 -10.27 -2.79 4.17
CA VAL A 84 -10.71 -4.02 3.50
C VAL A 84 -12.22 -4.01 3.36
N TYR A 85 -12.95 -3.73 4.44
CA TYR A 85 -14.42 -3.67 4.43
C TYR A 85 -14.95 -2.62 3.46
N LYS A 86 -14.33 -1.44 3.42
CA LYS A 86 -14.71 -0.39 2.48
C LYS A 86 -14.55 -0.84 1.03
N LYS A 87 -13.46 -1.53 0.71
CA LYS A 87 -13.22 -2.06 -0.65
C LYS A 87 -14.22 -3.15 -1.02
N LEU A 88 -14.51 -4.08 -0.10
CA LEU A 88 -15.46 -5.18 -0.33
C LEU A 88 -16.86 -4.68 -0.72
N GLN A 89 -17.29 -3.51 -0.24
CA GLN A 89 -18.60 -2.95 -0.62
C GLN A 89 -18.75 -2.67 -2.13
N ALA A 90 -17.64 -2.41 -2.83
CA ALA A 90 -17.64 -2.11 -4.25
C ALA A 90 -17.83 -3.35 -5.14
N TYR A 91 -17.66 -4.55 -4.59
CA TYR A 91 -17.79 -5.80 -5.33
C TYR A 91 -19.26 -6.21 -5.53
N SER A 92 -19.53 -6.89 -6.64
CA SER A 92 -20.80 -7.55 -6.89
C SER A 92 -21.01 -8.76 -5.97
N LYS A 93 -22.24 -9.26 -5.90
CA LYS A 93 -22.56 -10.44 -5.10
C LYS A 93 -21.76 -11.68 -5.54
N THR A 94 -21.61 -11.88 -6.85
CA THR A 94 -20.87 -13.02 -7.42
C THR A 94 -19.40 -12.97 -7.06
N GLU A 95 -18.75 -11.82 -7.24
CA GLU A 95 -17.33 -11.67 -6.88
C GLU A 95 -17.11 -11.85 -5.37
N LEU A 96 -18.06 -11.40 -4.54
CA LEU A 96 -18.00 -11.63 -3.09
C LEU A 96 -18.09 -13.13 -2.73
N ILE A 97 -18.91 -13.91 -3.45
CA ILE A 97 -19.01 -15.36 -3.26
C ILE A 97 -17.68 -16.05 -3.65
N GLU A 98 -17.08 -15.65 -4.77
CA GLU A 98 -15.79 -16.20 -5.21
C GLU A 98 -14.67 -15.90 -4.20
N LEU A 99 -14.60 -14.65 -3.74
CA LEU A 99 -13.66 -14.24 -2.69
C LEU A 99 -13.88 -15.00 -1.38
N ARG A 100 -15.15 -15.26 -1.04
CA ARG A 100 -15.48 -16.06 0.13
C ARG A 100 -14.94 -17.49 0.02
N GLY A 101 -15.16 -18.15 -1.11
CA GLY A 101 -14.65 -19.51 -1.34
C GLY A 101 -13.13 -19.59 -1.25
N ALA A 102 -12.41 -18.60 -1.79
CA ALA A 102 -10.96 -18.52 -1.67
C ALA A 102 -10.51 -18.36 -0.20
N ILE A 103 -11.19 -17.52 0.58
CA ILE A 103 -10.91 -17.34 2.01
C ILE A 103 -11.17 -18.64 2.77
N ASP A 104 -12.31 -19.31 2.54
CA ASP A 104 -12.64 -20.56 3.20
C ASP A 104 -11.57 -21.64 2.93
N PHE A 105 -11.13 -21.78 1.67
CA PHE A 105 -10.04 -22.68 1.31
C PHE A 105 -8.73 -22.37 2.06
N ILE A 106 -8.36 -21.09 2.17
CA ILE A 106 -7.16 -20.67 2.92
C ILE A 106 -7.29 -21.01 4.41
N LEU A 107 -8.46 -20.81 5.00
CA LEU A 107 -8.70 -21.06 6.43
C LEU A 107 -8.75 -22.56 6.76
N GLU A 108 -9.14 -23.40 5.81
CA GLU A 108 -9.22 -24.86 5.97
C GLU A 108 -7.86 -25.58 5.86
N THR A 109 -6.87 -24.97 5.20
CA THR A 109 -5.58 -25.61 4.84
C THR A 109 -4.52 -25.66 5.96
N LYS A 110 -4.91 -25.61 7.24
CA LYS A 110 -4.03 -25.64 8.45
C LYS A 110 -3.07 -24.44 8.62
N PHE A 111 -3.38 -23.28 8.04
CA PHE A 111 -2.85 -22.03 8.57
C PHE A 111 -3.68 -21.65 9.80
N THR A 112 -3.09 -21.44 10.98
CA THR A 112 -3.86 -20.89 12.13
C THR A 112 -4.22 -19.44 11.80
N PRO A 113 -5.47 -19.14 11.45
CA PRO A 113 -5.81 -17.80 11.00
C PRO A 113 -5.81 -16.88 12.20
N GLY A 114 -5.13 -15.74 12.10
CA GLY A 114 -5.36 -14.65 13.03
C GLY A 114 -6.78 -14.11 12.90
N ASP A 115 -7.24 -13.37 13.92
CA ASP A 115 -8.59 -12.78 14.01
C ASP A 115 -9.04 -12.08 12.72
N ASN A 116 -8.10 -11.48 11.98
CA ASN A 116 -8.40 -10.74 10.76
C ASN A 116 -8.97 -11.60 9.63
N GLY A 117 -8.51 -12.84 9.44
CA GLY A 117 -9.04 -13.73 8.41
C GLY A 117 -10.51 -14.07 8.67
N GLN A 118 -10.83 -14.35 9.93
CA GLN A 118 -12.20 -14.64 10.37
C GLN A 118 -13.11 -13.40 10.30
N LEU A 119 -12.57 -12.21 10.57
CA LEU A 119 -13.30 -10.95 10.47
C LEU A 119 -13.65 -10.61 9.02
N ILE A 120 -12.72 -10.79 8.08
CA ILE A 120 -12.98 -10.60 6.64
C ILE A 120 -14.01 -11.61 6.15
N LYS A 121 -13.86 -12.89 6.53
CA LYS A 121 -14.83 -13.95 6.27
C LYS A 121 -16.24 -13.47 6.67
N ASN A 122 -16.44 -13.13 7.93
CA ASN A 122 -17.74 -12.70 8.46
C ASN A 122 -18.29 -11.48 7.70
N LYS A 123 -17.44 -10.50 7.34
CA LYS A 123 -17.91 -9.31 6.61
C LYS A 123 -18.43 -9.65 5.22
N ILE A 124 -17.79 -10.58 4.52
CA ILE A 124 -18.24 -11.01 3.19
C ILE A 124 -19.60 -11.72 3.31
N ASP A 125 -19.85 -12.52 4.35
CA ASP A 125 -21.17 -13.14 4.59
C ASP A 125 -22.27 -12.09 4.77
N GLU A 126 -22.01 -11.02 5.53
CA GLU A 126 -22.96 -9.92 5.70
C GLU A 126 -23.29 -9.27 4.36
N LEU A 127 -22.27 -8.94 3.56
CA LEU A 127 -22.46 -8.26 2.28
C LEU A 127 -23.22 -9.12 1.27
N ILE A 128 -22.94 -10.43 1.21
CA ILE A 128 -23.67 -11.38 0.36
C ILE A 128 -25.16 -11.44 0.71
N LYS A 129 -25.51 -11.33 2.00
CA LYS A 129 -26.91 -11.35 2.46
C LYS A 129 -27.66 -10.06 2.11
N THR A 130 -26.95 -8.93 2.08
CA THR A 130 -27.56 -7.60 1.86
C THR A 130 -27.63 -7.16 0.39
N LYS A 131 -26.91 -7.84 -0.51
CA LYS A 131 -26.91 -7.62 -1.95
C LYS A 131 -27.76 -8.67 -2.66
#